data_AF-A0A8H5B746-F1
#
_entry.id   AF-A0A8H5B746-F1
#
_cell.length_a   1.000
_cell.length_b   1.000
_cell.length_c   1.000
_cell.angle_alpha   90.00
_cell.angle_beta   90.00
_cell.angle_gamma   90.00
#
_symmetry.space_group_name_H-M   'P 1'
#
loop_
_entity.id
_entity.type
_entity.pdbx_description
1 polymer ?
#
loop_
_entity_poly.entity_id
_entity_poly.type
_entity_poly.pdbx_seq_one_letter_code
_entity_poly.pdbx_strand_id
1 'polypeptide(L)'
;MDTTSSAPKTLCLKFAKQHHCRSLAREAWFYEQLHQWQGISIPDYYGFFTTTANEQGLSVDAFQPWTNLRTPSKIDPEFIKDQELAKTYRSMDWLWDDAPYMFKSFSPSKYRNKARWFKWNLNEENPHIGLIILENLGQACYQVWLPNEPGDAFETDISAVLEDVAAEGLCHADVTARNFLQYDGPETDERRCPRHGIVHKWRLIDFDRSCMLDMKNTGLNGEYIIDAGREAVGDPLAFWGRQISE
;
A
#
# COMPACT_ATOMS: atom_id res chain seq x y z
N MET A 1 -27.41 6.54 12.48
CA MET A 1 -27.15 7.81 11.78
C MET A 1 -27.09 7.49 10.30
N ASP A 2 -27.80 8.25 9.47
CA ASP A 2 -27.72 8.11 8.02
C ASP A 2 -26.39 8.71 7.56
N THR A 3 -25.45 7.86 7.16
CA THR A 3 -24.10 8.25 6.73
C THR A 3 -24.02 8.48 5.22
N THR A 4 -25.13 8.40 4.49
CA THR A 4 -25.15 8.51 3.03
C THR A 4 -24.76 9.91 2.55
N SER A 5 -25.00 10.96 3.34
CA SER A 5 -24.62 12.34 3.00
C SER A 5 -23.12 12.64 3.13
N SER A 6 -22.34 11.80 3.81
CA SER A 6 -20.88 11.97 3.99
C SER A 6 -20.07 10.93 3.23
N ALA A 7 -20.70 9.98 2.55
CA ALA A 7 -19.99 8.94 1.80
C ALA A 7 -19.31 9.51 0.53
N PRO A 8 -18.14 8.99 0.13
CA PRO A 8 -17.51 9.40 -1.12
C PRO A 8 -18.44 9.18 -2.31
N LYS A 9 -18.51 10.15 -3.22
CA LYS A 9 -19.32 10.03 -4.45
C LYS A 9 -18.75 8.99 -5.42
N THR A 10 -17.44 8.79 -5.38
CA THR A 10 -16.70 7.85 -6.22
C THR A 10 -15.79 7.01 -5.33
N LEU A 11 -15.73 5.72 -5.64
CA LEU A 11 -14.90 4.75 -4.93
C LEU A 11 -13.92 4.09 -5.91
N CYS A 12 -12.74 3.76 -5.42
CA CYS A 12 -11.78 2.92 -6.10
C CYS A 12 -11.93 1.47 -5.62
N LEU A 13 -11.92 0.52 -6.55
CA LEU A 13 -12.00 -0.91 -6.25
C LEU A 13 -10.70 -1.58 -6.69
N LYS A 14 -9.96 -2.14 -5.73
CA LYS A 14 -8.76 -2.94 -6.00
C LYS A 14 -9.05 -4.40 -5.68
N PHE A 15 -9.06 -5.21 -6.74
CA PHE A 15 -9.27 -6.65 -6.66
C PHE A 15 -7.93 -7.37 -6.62
N ALA A 16 -7.76 -8.28 -5.67
CA ALA A 16 -6.56 -9.11 -5.62
C ALA A 16 -6.62 -10.22 -6.68
N LYS A 17 -5.46 -10.53 -7.28
CA LYS A 17 -5.25 -11.86 -7.86
C LYS A 17 -5.29 -12.90 -6.74
N GLN A 18 -5.60 -14.16 -7.06
CA GLN A 18 -5.76 -15.24 -6.08
C GLN A 18 -4.55 -15.35 -5.11
N HIS A 19 -3.32 -15.29 -5.62
CA HIS A 19 -2.09 -15.36 -4.82
C HIS A 19 -1.72 -14.04 -4.10
N HIS A 20 -2.46 -12.95 -4.33
CA HIS A 20 -2.23 -11.66 -3.66
C HIS A 20 -3.32 -11.30 -2.63
N CYS A 21 -4.28 -12.18 -2.36
CA CYS A 21 -5.33 -11.88 -1.38
C CYS A 21 -4.75 -11.65 0.03
N ARG A 22 -3.68 -12.37 0.38
CA ARG A 22 -2.94 -12.17 1.64
C ARG A 22 -2.26 -10.80 1.68
N SER A 23 -1.61 -10.39 0.58
CA SER A 23 -1.01 -9.05 0.43
C SER A 23 -2.05 -7.93 0.54
N LEU A 24 -3.21 -8.09 -0.11
CA LEU A 24 -4.29 -7.09 -0.06
C LEU A 24 -4.90 -6.97 1.34
N ALA A 25 -5.09 -8.10 2.03
CA ALA A 25 -5.59 -8.10 3.41
C ALA A 25 -4.58 -7.47 4.39
N ARG A 26 -3.28 -7.62 4.09
CA ARG A 26 -2.20 -6.97 4.85
C ARG A 26 -2.18 -5.47 4.62
N GLU A 27 -2.36 -4.99 3.39
CA GLU A 27 -2.53 -3.57 3.10
C GLU A 27 -3.72 -3.00 3.89
N ALA A 28 -4.87 -3.67 3.86
CA ALA A 28 -6.05 -3.28 4.65
C ALA A 28 -5.75 -3.15 6.15
N TRP A 29 -4.99 -4.10 6.69
CA TRP A 29 -4.57 -4.09 8.09
C TRP A 29 -3.69 -2.89 8.44
N PHE A 30 -2.87 -2.38 7.51
CA PHE A 30 -2.09 -1.17 7.73
C PHE A 30 -2.95 0.09 7.78
N TYR A 31 -3.99 0.21 6.94
CA TYR A 31 -4.95 1.30 7.09
C TYR A 31 -5.62 1.29 8.47
N GLU A 32 -5.90 0.10 9.06
CA GLU A 32 -6.37 -0.01 10.46
C GLU A 32 -5.34 0.53 11.47
N GLN A 33 -4.05 0.24 11.27
CA GLN A 33 -3.00 0.68 12.20
C GLN A 33 -2.79 2.20 12.13
N LEU A 34 -2.97 2.80 10.95
CA LEU A 34 -2.77 4.22 10.69
C LEU A 34 -4.04 5.07 10.87
N HIS A 35 -5.00 4.63 11.68
CA HIS A 35 -6.30 5.31 11.84
C HIS A 35 -6.22 6.82 12.11
N GLN A 36 -5.21 7.28 12.83
CA GLN A 36 -5.01 8.70 13.15
C GLN A 36 -4.58 9.56 11.96
N TRP A 37 -4.13 8.94 10.85
CA TRP A 37 -3.67 9.61 9.64
C TRP A 37 -4.68 9.51 8.48
N GLN A 38 -5.82 8.85 8.69
CA GLN A 38 -6.91 8.76 7.72
C GLN A 38 -7.45 10.15 7.39
N GLY A 39 -7.54 10.43 6.09
CA GLY A 39 -7.94 11.73 5.55
C GLY A 39 -6.85 12.81 5.61
N ILE A 40 -5.70 12.53 6.23
CA ILE A 40 -4.59 13.48 6.41
C ILE A 40 -3.40 13.08 5.53
N SER A 41 -2.87 11.88 5.73
CA SER A 41 -1.62 11.41 5.07
C SER A 41 -1.86 10.10 4.31
N ILE A 42 -2.97 9.42 4.60
CA ILE A 42 -3.47 8.23 3.91
C ILE A 42 -4.97 8.42 3.59
N PRO A 43 -5.57 7.58 2.73
CA PRO A 43 -7.00 7.62 2.44
C PRO A 43 -7.88 7.63 3.70
N ASP A 44 -8.94 8.43 3.67
CA ASP A 44 -9.94 8.58 4.73
C ASP A 44 -10.85 7.35 4.83
N TYR A 45 -11.34 6.89 3.68
CA TYR A 45 -12.26 5.77 3.60
C TYR A 45 -11.59 4.56 2.99
N TYR A 46 -11.66 3.44 3.70
CA TYR A 46 -11.36 2.13 3.16
C TYR A 46 -12.28 1.07 3.75
N GLY A 47 -12.42 -0.03 3.04
CA GLY A 47 -13.11 -1.22 3.51
C GLY A 47 -12.55 -2.45 2.83
N PHE A 48 -12.21 -3.46 3.61
CA PHE A 48 -11.71 -4.73 3.08
C PHE A 48 -12.78 -5.81 3.22
N PHE A 49 -13.05 -6.46 2.10
CA PHE A 49 -14.04 -7.52 1.98
C PHE A 49 -13.36 -8.77 1.44
N THR A 50 -13.73 -9.90 2.02
CA THR A 50 -13.20 -11.19 1.60
C THR A 50 -14.28 -12.26 1.70
N THR A 51 -14.17 -13.24 0.81
CA THR A 51 -14.93 -14.48 0.80
C THR A 51 -14.05 -15.56 0.18
N THR A 52 -14.50 -16.80 0.19
CA THR A 52 -13.90 -17.91 -0.55
C THR A 52 -14.80 -18.34 -1.72
N ALA A 53 -14.22 -19.04 -2.70
CA ALA A 53 -14.98 -19.57 -3.84
C ALA A 53 -16.15 -20.47 -3.39
N ASN A 54 -15.92 -21.36 -2.42
CA ASN A 54 -16.92 -22.26 -1.87
C ASN A 54 -18.09 -21.52 -1.19
N GLU A 55 -17.80 -20.46 -0.44
CA GLU A 55 -18.84 -19.65 0.21
C GLU A 55 -19.76 -18.95 -0.80
N GLN A 56 -19.26 -18.66 -1.99
CA GLN A 56 -20.04 -18.09 -3.09
C GLN A 56 -20.65 -19.15 -4.01
N GLY A 57 -20.41 -20.43 -3.77
CA GLY A 57 -20.86 -21.53 -4.64
C GLY A 57 -20.22 -21.48 -6.03
N LEU A 58 -19.02 -20.92 -6.15
CA LEU A 58 -18.31 -20.72 -7.42
C LEU A 58 -17.27 -21.82 -7.62
N SER A 59 -17.17 -22.33 -8.86
CA SER A 59 -16.06 -23.19 -9.26
C SER A 59 -14.77 -22.37 -9.35
N VAL A 60 -13.63 -22.95 -9.00
CA VAL A 60 -12.31 -22.32 -9.16
C VAL A 60 -12.08 -21.88 -10.60
N ASP A 61 -12.54 -22.67 -11.58
CA ASP A 61 -12.42 -22.39 -13.01
C ASP A 61 -13.25 -21.17 -13.46
N ALA A 62 -14.23 -20.76 -12.66
CA ALA A 62 -15.03 -19.57 -12.93
C ALA A 62 -14.24 -18.26 -12.73
N PHE A 63 -13.11 -18.32 -12.00
CA PHE A 63 -12.21 -17.20 -11.81
C PHE A 63 -11.11 -17.23 -12.85
N GLN A 64 -11.35 -16.57 -13.98
CA GLN A 64 -10.25 -16.24 -14.87
C GLN A 64 -9.54 -15.01 -14.28
N PRO A 65 -8.23 -15.10 -13.93
CA PRO A 65 -7.47 -13.92 -13.56
C PRO A 65 -7.58 -12.87 -14.66
N TRP A 66 -7.47 -11.60 -14.31
CA TRP A 66 -7.54 -10.46 -15.24
C TRP A 66 -6.43 -10.57 -16.30
N THR A 67 -6.68 -11.36 -17.35
CA THR A 67 -5.72 -11.69 -18.43
C THR A 67 -5.85 -10.76 -19.63
N ASN A 68 -6.85 -9.88 -19.62
CA ASN A 68 -7.28 -9.07 -20.76
C ASN A 68 -7.00 -7.56 -20.64
N LEU A 69 -6.21 -7.12 -19.65
CA LEU A 69 -5.62 -5.78 -19.75
C LEU A 69 -4.57 -5.85 -20.86
N ARG A 70 -4.78 -5.11 -21.95
CA ARG A 70 -3.94 -5.12 -23.16
C ARG A 70 -2.53 -4.61 -22.85
N THR A 71 -1.71 -5.42 -22.22
CA THR A 71 -0.25 -5.33 -22.33
C THR A 71 0.17 -6.16 -23.56
N PRO A 72 0.96 -5.62 -24.50
CA PRO A 72 1.37 -6.33 -25.71
C PRO A 72 2.19 -7.62 -25.46
N SER A 73 2.61 -7.87 -24.22
CA SER A 73 3.30 -9.08 -23.79
C SER A 73 2.33 -10.09 -23.20
N LYS A 74 2.30 -11.32 -23.74
CA LYS A 74 1.48 -12.45 -23.28
C LYS A 74 1.75 -12.92 -21.83
N ILE A 75 2.65 -12.25 -21.11
CA ILE A 75 3.05 -12.58 -19.75
C ILE A 75 3.15 -11.26 -18.98
N ASP A 76 2.50 -11.22 -17.82
CA ASP A 76 2.57 -10.14 -16.86
C ASP A 76 3.99 -10.10 -16.23
N PRO A 77 4.74 -8.99 -16.36
CA PRO A 77 6.07 -8.87 -15.74
C PRO A 77 6.06 -9.07 -14.22
N GLU A 78 4.98 -8.70 -13.52
CA GLU A 78 4.85 -8.96 -12.08
C GLU A 78 4.79 -10.46 -11.80
N PHE A 79 4.05 -11.21 -12.63
CA PHE A 79 3.94 -12.66 -12.50
C PHE A 79 5.29 -13.36 -12.67
N ILE A 80 6.17 -12.87 -13.55
CA ILE A 80 7.54 -13.41 -13.68
C ILE A 80 8.35 -13.13 -12.42
N LYS A 81 8.29 -11.90 -11.90
CA LYS A 81 8.99 -11.51 -10.68
C LYS A 81 8.51 -12.34 -9.48
N ASP A 82 7.21 -12.56 -9.35
CA ASP A 82 6.62 -13.37 -8.30
C ASP A 82 7.01 -14.84 -8.42
N GLN A 83 7.15 -15.39 -9.63
CA GLN A 83 7.70 -16.75 -9.80
C GLN A 83 9.17 -16.85 -9.35
N GLU A 84 10.00 -15.87 -9.69
CA GLU A 84 11.40 -15.86 -9.23
C GLU A 84 11.52 -15.71 -7.71
N LEU A 85 10.68 -14.86 -7.11
CA LEU A 85 10.57 -14.74 -5.66
C LEU A 85 10.05 -16.03 -5.03
N ALA A 86 9.05 -16.69 -5.63
CA ALA A 86 8.51 -17.95 -5.16
C ALA A 86 9.55 -19.09 -5.24
N LYS A 87 10.46 -19.09 -6.22
CA LYS A 87 11.60 -20.02 -6.24
C LYS A 87 12.53 -19.82 -5.04
N THR A 88 12.73 -18.56 -4.65
CA THR A 88 13.62 -18.18 -3.54
C THR A 88 12.99 -18.45 -2.18
N TYR A 89 11.70 -18.12 -2.01
CA TYR A 89 11.01 -18.12 -0.72
C TYR A 89 9.89 -19.18 -0.61
N ARG A 90 9.77 -20.06 -1.60
CA ARG A 90 8.84 -21.20 -1.67
C ARG A 90 7.34 -20.86 -1.63
N SER A 91 6.95 -19.60 -1.82
CA SER A 91 5.54 -19.23 -1.95
C SER A 91 5.32 -18.02 -2.87
N MET A 92 4.22 -18.05 -3.64
CA MET A 92 3.76 -16.93 -4.46
C MET A 92 3.07 -15.83 -3.66
N ASP A 93 2.62 -16.14 -2.44
CA ASP A 93 2.00 -15.18 -1.50
C ASP A 93 2.99 -14.70 -0.42
N TRP A 94 4.28 -14.78 -0.72
CA TRP A 94 5.34 -14.42 0.22
C TRP A 94 5.28 -12.94 0.60
N LEU A 95 5.36 -12.70 1.90
CA LEU A 95 5.40 -11.38 2.49
C LEU A 95 6.70 -11.19 3.27
N TRP A 96 7.06 -9.92 3.51
CA TRP A 96 8.23 -9.60 4.33
C TRP A 96 8.14 -10.22 5.73
N ASP A 97 6.92 -10.42 6.25
CA ASP A 97 6.68 -11.08 7.52
C ASP A 97 7.16 -12.54 7.59
N ASP A 98 7.35 -13.19 6.43
CA ASP A 98 7.80 -14.58 6.32
C ASP A 98 9.34 -14.69 6.27
N ALA A 99 10.07 -13.58 6.23
CA ALA A 99 11.54 -13.58 6.14
C ALA A 99 12.19 -13.87 7.51
N PRO A 100 12.92 -14.99 7.68
CA PRO A 100 13.42 -15.41 9.00
C PRO A 100 14.59 -14.59 9.57
N TYR A 101 15.32 -13.82 8.74
CA TYR A 101 16.61 -13.22 9.16
C TYR A 101 16.70 -11.70 9.04
N MET A 102 15.91 -11.03 8.19
CA MET A 102 16.03 -9.58 7.98
C MET A 102 15.45 -8.73 9.13
N PHE A 103 14.73 -9.36 10.06
CA PHE A 103 13.76 -8.62 10.87
C PHE A 103 13.86 -8.88 12.38
N LYS A 104 15.04 -9.20 12.93
CA LYS A 104 15.20 -9.26 14.40
C LYS A 104 14.87 -7.92 15.10
N SER A 105 15.03 -6.80 14.38
CA SER A 105 14.73 -5.44 14.86
C SER A 105 13.29 -4.98 14.55
N PHE A 106 12.60 -5.66 13.63
CA PHE A 106 11.22 -5.34 13.29
C PHE A 106 10.40 -6.24 14.17
N SER A 107 9.65 -5.67 15.11
CA SER A 107 8.79 -6.50 15.92
C SER A 107 7.78 -7.16 14.99
N PRO A 108 7.68 -8.51 14.96
CA PRO A 108 6.45 -9.17 14.64
C PRO A 108 5.42 -8.54 15.55
N SER A 109 4.69 -7.52 15.07
CA SER A 109 3.86 -6.73 15.95
C SER A 109 2.97 -7.71 16.72
N LYS A 110 2.79 -7.52 18.03
CA LYS A 110 1.90 -8.38 18.82
C LYS A 110 0.49 -8.48 18.20
N TYR A 111 0.18 -7.58 17.27
CA TYR A 111 -1.05 -7.45 16.52
C TYR A 111 -1.06 -8.31 15.24
N ARG A 112 0.05 -8.49 14.51
CA ARG A 112 0.04 -9.25 13.24
C ARG A 112 -0.34 -10.72 13.43
N ASN A 113 0.18 -11.37 14.47
CA ASN A 113 -0.11 -12.78 14.74
C ASN A 113 -1.58 -13.03 15.13
N LYS A 114 -2.30 -11.95 15.49
CA LYS A 114 -3.74 -11.98 15.78
C LYS A 114 -4.57 -11.68 14.54
N ALA A 115 -3.99 -11.06 13.52
CA ALA A 115 -4.70 -10.75 12.29
C ALA A 115 -5.02 -12.05 11.53
N ARG A 116 -6.26 -12.15 11.04
CA ARG A 116 -6.75 -13.38 10.37
C ARG A 116 -5.93 -13.69 9.11
N TRP A 117 -5.56 -12.64 8.36
CA TRP A 117 -4.80 -12.74 7.12
C TRP A 117 -3.42 -13.39 7.30
N PHE A 118 -2.82 -13.29 8.49
CA PHE A 118 -1.47 -13.80 8.73
C PHE A 118 -1.39 -15.33 8.57
N LYS A 119 -2.50 -16.03 8.82
CA LYS A 119 -2.64 -17.48 8.69
C LYS A 119 -3.17 -17.92 7.32
N TRP A 120 -3.49 -16.98 6.44
CA TRP A 120 -3.93 -17.32 5.10
C TRP A 120 -2.76 -17.89 4.32
N ASN A 121 -3.06 -18.88 3.48
CA ASN A 121 -2.14 -19.45 2.51
C ASN A 121 -2.90 -19.58 1.20
N LEU A 122 -2.17 -19.61 0.09
CA LEU A 122 -2.74 -19.99 -1.20
C LEU A 122 -3.47 -21.34 -1.09
N ASN A 123 -4.75 -21.35 -1.47
CA ASN A 123 -5.57 -22.56 -1.54
C ASN A 123 -6.17 -22.61 -2.95
N GLU A 124 -5.62 -23.48 -3.81
CA GLU A 124 -6.06 -23.62 -5.19
C GLU A 124 -7.47 -24.22 -5.31
N GLU A 125 -7.88 -25.06 -4.35
CA GLU A 125 -9.20 -25.72 -4.35
C GLU A 125 -10.30 -24.80 -3.81
N ASN A 126 -9.96 -23.85 -2.96
CA ASN A 126 -10.88 -22.88 -2.39
C ASN A 126 -10.21 -21.51 -2.21
N PRO A 127 -9.93 -20.79 -3.33
CA PRO A 127 -9.19 -19.55 -3.28
C PRO A 127 -9.96 -18.46 -2.55
N HIS A 128 -9.21 -17.59 -1.87
CA HIS A 128 -9.74 -16.35 -1.36
C HIS A 128 -10.04 -15.39 -2.51
N ILE A 129 -11.10 -14.61 -2.34
CA ILE A 129 -11.48 -13.49 -3.18
C ILE A 129 -11.39 -12.27 -2.28
N GLY A 130 -10.48 -11.36 -2.62
CA GLY A 130 -10.19 -10.16 -1.86
C GLY A 130 -10.53 -8.90 -2.65
N LEU A 131 -11.22 -7.98 -2.00
CA LEU A 131 -11.52 -6.65 -2.50
C LEU A 131 -11.21 -5.63 -1.41
N ILE A 132 -10.41 -4.62 -1.75
CA ILE A 132 -10.35 -3.39 -0.96
C ILE A 132 -11.08 -2.29 -1.73
N ILE A 133 -11.97 -1.61 -1.02
CA ILE A 133 -12.65 -0.41 -1.47
C ILE A 133 -11.92 0.75 -0.82
N LEU A 134 -11.57 1.75 -1.60
CA LEU A 134 -10.91 2.98 -1.13
C LEU A 134 -11.71 4.19 -1.60
N GLU A 135 -11.56 5.33 -0.91
CA GLU A 135 -11.97 6.60 -1.52
C GLU A 135 -11.22 6.82 -2.84
N ASN A 136 -11.90 7.45 -3.78
CA ASN A 136 -11.26 7.84 -5.03
C ASN A 136 -10.49 9.14 -4.83
N LEU A 137 -9.16 9.02 -4.82
CA LEU A 137 -8.25 10.16 -4.84
C LEU A 137 -7.97 10.63 -6.27
N GLY A 138 -7.24 11.74 -6.39
CA GLY A 138 -6.83 12.34 -7.65
C GLY A 138 -5.70 11.58 -8.36
N GLN A 139 -5.00 12.28 -9.23
CA GLN A 139 -3.95 11.70 -10.07
C GLN A 139 -2.75 11.22 -9.25
N ALA A 140 -2.09 10.16 -9.74
CA ALA A 140 -0.83 9.72 -9.15
C ALA A 140 0.27 10.76 -9.40
N CYS A 141 1.22 10.86 -8.48
CA CYS A 141 2.28 11.86 -8.53
C CYS A 141 3.04 11.86 -9.86
N TYR A 142 3.39 10.69 -10.40
CA TYR A 142 4.08 10.58 -11.69
C TYR A 142 3.28 11.12 -12.89
N GLN A 143 1.94 11.18 -12.80
CA GLN A 143 1.07 11.67 -13.87
C GLN A 143 0.97 13.19 -13.89
N VAL A 144 1.13 13.82 -12.73
CA VAL A 144 1.06 15.28 -12.59
C VAL A 144 2.41 15.92 -12.94
N TRP A 145 3.53 15.19 -12.78
CA TRP A 145 4.88 15.78 -12.71
C TRP A 145 5.95 15.17 -13.63
N LEU A 146 5.63 14.91 -14.91
CA LEU A 146 6.63 14.76 -15.99
C LEU A 146 6.49 15.96 -16.96
N PRO A 147 7.53 16.77 -17.34
CA PRO A 147 8.97 16.72 -17.08
C PRO A 147 9.54 18.05 -16.50
N ASN A 148 9.07 18.50 -15.33
CA ASN A 148 9.70 19.61 -14.59
C ASN A 148 10.12 19.09 -13.23
N GLU A 149 11.37 19.38 -12.84
CA GLU A 149 11.94 18.94 -11.56
C GLU A 149 10.97 19.21 -10.40
N PRO A 150 10.78 18.26 -9.48
CA PRO A 150 9.98 18.49 -8.29
C PRO A 150 10.55 19.70 -7.53
N GLY A 151 9.75 20.76 -7.36
CA GLY A 151 10.17 21.90 -6.54
C GLY A 151 10.16 21.56 -5.05
N ASP A 152 10.93 22.28 -4.24
CA ASP A 152 11.09 22.03 -2.79
C ASP A 152 9.79 21.80 -2.02
N ALA A 153 8.70 22.49 -2.40
CA ALA A 153 7.39 22.34 -1.76
C ALA A 153 6.78 20.94 -1.94
N PHE A 154 7.06 20.26 -3.05
CA PHE A 154 6.63 18.89 -3.30
C PHE A 154 7.37 17.91 -2.39
N GLU A 155 8.70 17.96 -2.40
CA GLU A 155 9.53 17.06 -1.59
C GLU A 155 9.23 17.24 -0.11
N THR A 156 8.99 18.49 0.31
CA THR A 156 8.58 18.82 1.67
C THR A 156 7.25 18.15 2.04
N ASP A 157 6.24 18.19 1.17
CA ASP A 157 4.93 17.62 1.48
C ASP A 157 4.95 16.08 1.50
N ILE A 158 5.64 15.45 0.55
CA ILE A 158 5.83 13.99 0.53
C ILE A 158 6.63 13.52 1.74
N SER A 159 7.71 14.23 2.08
CA SER A 159 8.51 13.91 3.27
C SER A 159 7.67 14.03 4.54
N ALA A 160 6.83 15.05 4.64
CA ALA A 160 5.92 15.24 5.76
C ALA A 160 4.89 14.09 5.87
N VAL A 161 4.30 13.64 4.75
CA VAL A 161 3.42 12.46 4.73
C VAL A 161 4.16 11.20 5.22
N LEU A 162 5.41 11.01 4.79
CA LEU A 162 6.25 9.89 5.24
C LEU A 162 6.59 9.99 6.73
N GLU A 163 6.81 11.21 7.25
CA GLU A 163 7.03 11.46 8.68
C GLU A 163 5.84 11.07 9.54
N ASP A 164 4.62 11.34 9.07
CA ASP A 164 3.40 10.99 9.79
C ASP A 164 3.29 9.48 9.98
N VAL A 165 3.44 8.70 8.91
CA VAL A 165 3.36 7.23 9.01
C VAL A 165 4.56 6.64 9.77
N ALA A 166 5.75 7.24 9.62
CA ALA A 166 6.94 6.86 10.37
C ALA A 166 6.80 7.08 11.88
N ALA A 167 6.06 8.11 12.30
CA ALA A 167 5.79 8.36 13.72
C ALA A 167 5.02 7.20 14.40
N GLU A 168 4.28 6.41 13.63
CA GLU A 168 3.61 5.19 14.10
C GLU A 168 4.50 3.95 14.05
N GLY A 169 5.77 4.12 13.66
CA GLY A 169 6.71 3.03 13.43
C GLY A 169 6.45 2.30 12.12
N LEU A 170 5.73 2.89 11.16
CA LEU A 170 5.54 2.28 9.85
C LEU A 170 6.64 2.70 8.88
N CYS A 171 7.21 1.73 8.18
CA CYS A 171 8.01 1.94 6.99
C CYS A 171 7.27 1.44 5.76
N HIS A 172 7.10 2.28 4.74
CA HIS A 172 6.32 1.91 3.55
C HIS A 172 7.00 0.84 2.69
N ALA A 173 8.34 0.87 2.63
CA ALA A 173 9.22 -0.02 1.86
C ALA A 173 9.02 -0.03 0.32
N ASP A 174 7.98 0.62 -0.21
CA ASP A 174 7.77 0.84 -1.64
C ASP A 174 7.44 2.32 -1.91
N VAL A 175 8.37 3.23 -1.59
CA VAL A 175 8.18 4.67 -1.74
C VAL A 175 8.43 5.06 -3.20
N THR A 176 7.37 5.14 -3.99
CA THR A 176 7.43 5.53 -5.42
C THR A 176 6.35 6.55 -5.74
N ALA A 177 6.55 7.35 -6.79
CA ALA A 177 5.57 8.33 -7.28
C ALA A 177 4.24 7.72 -7.75
N ARG A 178 4.13 6.38 -7.84
CA ARG A 178 2.86 5.68 -8.13
C ARG A 178 1.99 5.54 -6.89
N ASN A 179 2.63 5.50 -5.72
CA ASN A 179 1.99 5.22 -4.44
C ASN A 179 1.58 6.50 -3.70
N PHE A 180 1.79 7.67 -4.31
CA PHE A 180 1.28 8.95 -3.83
C PHE A 180 0.21 9.46 -4.79
N LEU A 181 -1.01 9.60 -4.27
CA LEU A 181 -2.15 10.15 -5.01
C LEU A 181 -2.47 11.55 -4.52
N GLN A 182 -2.82 12.44 -5.45
CA GLN A 182 -3.18 13.80 -5.13
C GLN A 182 -4.50 13.83 -4.34
N TYR A 183 -4.54 14.66 -3.31
CA TYR A 183 -5.75 15.03 -2.62
C TYR A 183 -6.36 16.27 -3.29
N ASP A 184 -7.51 16.10 -3.94
CA ASP A 184 -8.27 17.14 -4.66
C ASP A 184 -9.59 17.47 -3.94
N GLY A 185 -9.62 17.28 -2.62
CA GLY A 185 -10.77 17.58 -1.79
C GLY A 185 -11.19 19.06 -1.83
N PRO A 186 -12.33 19.39 -1.21
CA PRO A 186 -12.89 20.73 -1.27
C PRO A 186 -11.91 21.76 -0.70
N GLU A 187 -11.85 22.96 -1.29
CA GLU A 187 -11.02 24.06 -0.80
C GLU A 187 -11.33 24.44 0.66
N THR A 188 -12.51 24.07 1.14
CA THR A 188 -12.97 24.26 2.53
C THR A 188 -12.51 23.17 3.48
N ASP A 189 -11.71 22.18 3.04
CA ASP A 189 -11.18 21.16 3.94
C ASP A 189 -10.10 21.78 4.85
N GLU A 190 -10.44 21.93 6.12
CA GLU A 190 -9.56 22.47 7.16
C GLU A 190 -8.82 21.38 7.95
N ARG A 191 -8.90 20.10 7.52
CA ARG A 191 -8.19 18.98 8.16
C ARG A 191 -6.68 19.10 7.97
N ARG A 192 -6.07 19.93 8.82
CA ARG A 192 -4.62 20.12 8.90
C ARG A 192 -3.99 18.93 9.60
N CYS A 193 -2.85 18.49 9.08
CA CYS A 193 -2.00 17.55 9.79
C CYS A 193 -1.59 18.15 11.14
N PRO A 194 -1.82 17.45 12.27
CA PRO A 194 -1.48 17.96 13.59
C PRO A 194 0.03 18.13 13.81
N ARG A 195 0.87 17.44 13.03
CA ARG A 195 2.33 17.53 13.11
C ARG A 195 2.89 18.70 12.29
N HIS A 196 2.38 18.89 11.07
CA HIS A 196 2.94 19.84 10.11
C HIS A 196 2.15 21.15 10.01
N GLY A 197 0.91 21.19 10.53
CA GLY A 197 0.05 22.37 10.47
C GLY A 197 -0.46 22.73 9.07
N ILE A 198 -0.26 21.86 8.08
CA ILE A 198 -0.68 22.04 6.68
C ILE A 198 -1.71 20.98 6.29
N VAL A 199 -2.49 21.24 5.24
CA VAL A 199 -3.27 20.20 4.56
C VAL A 199 -2.35 19.58 3.52
N HIS A 200 -1.99 18.31 3.70
CA HIS A 200 -1.16 17.60 2.72
C HIS A 200 -1.89 17.53 1.38
N LYS A 201 -1.16 17.72 0.28
CA LYS A 201 -1.69 17.57 -1.08
C LYS A 201 -1.58 16.13 -1.58
N TRP A 202 -0.88 15.27 -0.87
CA TRP A 202 -0.66 13.88 -1.24
C TRP A 202 -1.17 12.92 -0.17
N ARG A 203 -1.57 11.73 -0.59
CA ARG A 203 -1.92 10.60 0.28
C ARG A 203 -1.14 9.38 -0.18
N LEU A 204 -0.58 8.66 0.79
CA LEU A 204 0.17 7.44 0.57
C LEU A 204 -0.78 6.23 0.54
N ILE A 205 -0.55 5.32 -0.42
CA ILE A 205 -1.32 4.08 -0.64
C ILE A 205 -0.37 2.89 -0.87
N ASP A 206 -0.93 1.69 -0.95
CA ASP A 206 -0.23 0.45 -1.33
C ASP A 206 0.75 -0.08 -0.26
N PHE A 207 0.23 -0.29 0.95
CA PHE A 207 0.98 -0.73 2.12
C PHE A 207 1.32 -2.24 2.14
N ASP A 208 1.15 -2.97 1.03
CA ASP A 208 1.31 -4.42 1.00
C ASP A 208 2.77 -4.85 1.25
N ARG A 209 3.74 -3.98 0.97
CA ARG A 209 5.18 -4.16 1.27
C ARG A 209 5.65 -3.48 2.55
N SER A 210 4.79 -2.71 3.22
CA SER A 210 5.16 -1.95 4.42
C SER A 210 5.59 -2.82 5.59
N CYS A 211 6.18 -2.26 6.63
CA CYS A 211 6.58 -3.01 7.81
C CYS A 211 6.43 -2.17 9.08
N MET A 212 6.07 -2.82 10.18
CA MET A 212 6.00 -2.18 11.49
C MET A 212 7.31 -2.36 12.25
N LEU A 213 7.80 -1.26 12.78
CA LEU A 213 8.95 -1.15 13.65
C LEU A 213 8.49 -1.07 15.09
N ASP A 214 9.22 -1.74 15.97
CA ASP A 214 9.08 -1.47 17.39
C ASP A 214 10.01 -0.34 17.77
N MET A 215 9.47 0.87 17.69
CA MET A 215 10.19 2.11 17.96
C MET A 215 10.86 2.14 19.34
N LYS A 216 10.46 1.28 20.29
CA LYS A 216 11.10 1.17 21.61
C LYS A 216 12.34 0.28 21.61
N ASN A 217 12.48 -0.60 20.63
CA ASN A 217 13.50 -1.66 20.58
C ASN A 217 14.38 -1.62 19.32
N THR A 218 14.13 -0.70 18.39
CA THR A 218 14.88 -0.59 17.12
C THR A 218 16.23 0.11 17.24
N GLY A 219 16.45 0.94 18.27
CA GLY A 219 17.68 1.73 18.39
C GLY A 219 17.97 2.54 17.11
N LEU A 220 19.24 2.64 16.70
CA LEU A 220 19.69 3.34 15.49
C LEU A 220 19.07 2.79 14.18
N ASN A 221 18.61 1.54 14.17
CA ASN A 221 17.98 0.96 12.98
C ASN A 221 16.59 1.57 12.70
N GLY A 222 15.94 2.17 13.70
CA GLY A 222 14.65 2.84 13.50
C GLY A 222 14.80 4.14 12.72
N GLU A 223 15.78 4.96 13.10
CA GLU A 223 16.08 6.23 12.43
C GLU A 223 16.48 6.01 10.96
N TYR A 224 17.38 5.05 10.71
CA TYR A 224 17.83 4.70 9.35
C TYR A 224 16.67 4.35 8.40
N ILE A 225 15.64 3.66 8.90
CA ILE A 225 14.52 3.22 8.05
C ILE A 225 13.57 4.37 7.74
N ILE A 226 13.37 5.29 8.69
CA ILE A 226 12.62 6.53 8.47
C ILE A 226 13.35 7.40 7.43
N ASP A 227 14.67 7.50 7.57
CA ASP A 227 15.51 8.25 6.65
C ASP A 227 15.55 7.60 5.26
N ALA A 228 15.59 6.27 5.15
CA ALA A 228 15.57 5.57 3.86
C ALA A 228 14.33 5.89 3.01
N GLY A 229 13.17 6.12 3.64
CA GLY A 229 11.96 6.56 2.94
C GLY A 229 12.12 7.97 2.34
N ARG A 230 12.77 8.88 3.06
CA ARG A 230 13.05 10.24 2.59
C ARG A 230 14.16 10.27 1.54
N GLU A 231 15.22 9.49 1.75
CA GLU A 231 16.31 9.32 0.78
C GLU A 231 15.78 8.80 -0.55
N ALA A 232 14.80 7.89 -0.53
CA ALA A 232 14.16 7.39 -1.74
C ALA A 232 13.51 8.53 -2.54
N VAL A 233 12.82 9.47 -1.90
CA VAL A 233 12.20 10.65 -2.57
C VAL A 233 13.24 11.51 -3.29
N GLY A 234 14.42 11.67 -2.67
CA GLY A 234 15.54 12.42 -3.22
C GLY A 234 16.33 11.68 -4.30
N ASP A 235 16.11 10.38 -4.51
CA ASP A 235 16.70 9.60 -5.60
C ASP A 235 15.71 9.54 -6.80
N PRO A 236 15.99 10.27 -7.90
CA PRO A 236 15.05 10.33 -9.00
C PRO A 236 14.80 8.97 -9.68
N LEU A 237 15.78 8.06 -9.67
CA LEU A 237 15.64 6.75 -10.30
C LEU A 237 14.82 5.79 -9.43
N ALA A 238 14.94 5.90 -8.10
CA ALA A 238 14.18 5.10 -7.16
C ALA A 238 12.72 5.57 -7.07
N PHE A 239 12.49 6.87 -6.93
CA PHE A 239 11.15 7.42 -6.70
C PHE A 239 10.30 7.51 -7.96
N TRP A 240 10.86 8.04 -9.06
CA TRP A 240 10.12 8.20 -10.32
C TRP A 240 10.17 6.92 -11.18
N GLY A 241 11.05 5.98 -10.84
CA GLY A 241 11.36 4.79 -11.63
C GLY A 241 12.22 5.10 -12.84
N ARG A 242 12.78 4.06 -13.49
CA ARG A 242 13.30 4.23 -14.85
C ARG A 242 12.12 4.67 -15.72
N GLN A 243 12.18 5.89 -16.24
CA GLN A 243 11.26 6.33 -17.29
C GLN A 243 11.15 5.18 -18.29
N ILE A 244 9.95 4.62 -18.43
CA ILE A 244 9.66 3.74 -19.56
C ILE A 244 9.69 4.71 -20.74
N SER A 245 10.85 4.79 -21.40
CA SER A 245 10.94 5.34 -22.74
C SER A 245 9.92 4.58 -23.58
N GLU A 246 8.84 5.25 -23.95
CA GLU A 246 8.00 4.82 -25.06
C GLU A 246 8.84 4.73 -26.35
#